data_AF-A0A317YMG6-F1
#
_entry.id   AF-A0A317YMG6-F1
#
_cell.length_a   1.000
_cell.length_b   1.000
_cell.length_c   1.000
_cell.angle_alpha   90.00
_cell.angle_beta   90.00
_cell.angle_gamma   90.00
#
_symmetry.space_group_name_H-M   'P 1'
#
loop_
_entity.id
_entity.type
_entity.pdbx_description
1 polymer ?
#
loop_
_entity_poly.entity_id
_entity_poly.type
_entity_poly.pdbx_seq_one_letter_code
_entity_poly.pdbx_strand_id
1 'polypeptide(L)'
;VKQTLKSQSHNNIGEVVGMLPNKQDLQINDSTKHQFVMIARFAYPKLPQNLIAAIEILKLHNSNHAHFTFIGDGPTLNDCQQQVVQDGLENDVTFLGNGI
;
A
#
# COMPACT_ATOMS: atom_id res chain seq x y z
N VAL A 1 44.49 -3.09 15.42
CA VAL A 1 43.36 -2.22 15.83
C VAL A 1 42.15 -2.62 15.00
N LYS A 2 41.12 -3.23 15.61
CA LYS A 2 39.87 -3.62 14.94
C LYS A 2 38.73 -2.96 15.71
N GLN A 3 38.04 -2.00 15.09
CA GLN A 3 36.85 -1.35 15.65
C GLN A 3 35.64 -2.24 15.38
N THR A 4 34.99 -2.68 16.45
CA THR A 4 33.69 -3.37 16.40
C THR A 4 32.60 -2.31 16.56
N LEU A 5 31.81 -2.11 15.51
CA LEU A 5 30.61 -1.26 15.55
C LEU A 5 29.56 -1.97 16.41
N LYS A 6 29.19 -1.34 17.55
CA LYS A 6 28.06 -1.76 18.38
C LYS A 6 26.76 -1.29 17.70
N SER A 7 25.95 -2.22 17.20
CA SER A 7 24.53 -1.94 16.92
C SER A 7 23.75 -2.16 18.22
N GLN A 8 23.24 -1.08 18.81
CA GLN A 8 22.25 -1.18 19.88
C GLN A 8 20.88 -1.45 19.25
N SER A 9 20.47 -2.72 19.26
CA SER A 9 19.10 -3.11 19.01
C SER A 9 18.29 -2.90 20.29
N HIS A 10 17.56 -1.80 20.37
CA HIS A 10 16.50 -1.64 21.37
C HIS A 10 15.22 -2.21 20.78
N ASN A 11 14.99 -3.50 20.99
CA ASN A 11 13.66 -4.10 21.00
C ASN A 11 13.71 -5.35 21.88
N ASN A 12 13.34 -5.19 23.15
CA ASN A 12 13.07 -6.28 24.07
C ASN A 12 11.78 -6.98 23.64
N ILE A 13 11.86 -7.94 22.73
CA ILE A 13 10.78 -8.90 22.52
C ILE A 13 11.28 -10.22 23.11
N GLY A 14 10.91 -10.42 24.38
CA GLY A 14 11.08 -11.68 25.07
C GLY A 14 10.41 -12.81 24.30
N GLU A 15 11.09 -13.94 24.30
CA GLU A 15 10.67 -15.21 23.71
C GLU A 15 9.32 -15.64 24.32
N VAL A 16 8.24 -15.47 23.55
CA VAL A 16 6.93 -16.07 23.89
C VAL A 16 6.85 -17.37 23.12
N VAL A 17 7.24 -18.47 23.78
CA VAL A 17 6.94 -19.84 23.32
C VAL A 17 5.45 -20.08 23.52
N GLY A 18 4.65 -19.53 22.61
CA GLY A 18 3.22 -19.78 22.51
C GLY A 18 2.98 -20.92 21.52
N MET A 19 2.41 -22.00 22.01
CA MET A 19 1.97 -23.18 21.28
C MET A 19 1.34 -22.81 19.93
N LEU A 20 1.94 -23.29 18.83
CA LEU A 20 1.45 -23.06 17.47
C LEU A 20 0.03 -23.66 17.35
N PRO A 21 -1.03 -22.87 17.11
CA PRO A 21 -2.33 -23.46 16.86
C PRO A 21 -2.25 -24.28 15.56
N ASN A 22 -2.79 -25.48 15.64
CA ASN A 22 -2.90 -26.45 14.58
C ASN A 22 -3.39 -25.75 13.29
N LYS A 23 -2.65 -25.88 12.19
CA LYS A 23 -3.07 -25.48 10.84
C LYS A 23 -4.27 -26.33 10.45
N GLN A 24 -5.44 -26.03 11.02
CA GLN A 24 -6.67 -26.27 10.31
C GLN A 24 -6.62 -25.27 9.17
N ASP A 25 -6.49 -25.79 7.95
CA ASP A 25 -6.58 -25.04 6.72
C ASP A 25 -7.78 -24.11 6.80
N LEU A 26 -7.50 -22.84 7.11
CA LEU A 26 -8.39 -21.74 6.77
C LEU A 26 -8.50 -21.85 5.26
N GLN A 27 -9.59 -22.49 4.81
CA GLN A 27 -10.04 -22.36 3.44
C GLN A 27 -10.32 -20.87 3.26
N ILE A 28 -9.30 -20.15 2.78
CA ILE A 28 -9.43 -18.77 2.31
C ILE A 28 -10.26 -18.90 1.03
N ASN A 29 -11.58 -18.94 1.22
CA ASN A 29 -12.57 -18.99 0.16
C ASN A 29 -12.43 -17.71 -0.66
N ASP A 30 -12.10 -17.88 -1.94
CA ASP A 30 -11.84 -16.85 -2.96
C ASP A 30 -10.81 -15.77 -2.59
N SER A 31 -9.94 -15.44 -3.54
CA SER A 31 -8.95 -14.39 -3.37
C SER A 31 -9.63 -13.05 -3.10
N THR A 32 -9.80 -12.70 -1.83
CA THR A 32 -10.41 -11.42 -1.46
C THR A 32 -9.52 -10.31 -2.00
N LYS A 33 -9.98 -9.61 -3.04
CA LYS A 33 -9.30 -8.46 -3.66
C LYS A 33 -9.03 -7.43 -2.56
N HIS A 34 -7.77 -7.20 -2.19
CA HIS A 34 -7.44 -6.23 -1.14
C HIS A 34 -7.91 -4.83 -1.56
N GLN A 35 -8.63 -4.13 -0.69
CA GLN A 35 -9.16 -2.80 -0.95
C GLN A 35 -8.41 -1.77 -0.11
N PHE A 36 -7.89 -0.73 -0.75
CA PHE A 36 -7.25 0.41 -0.12
C PHE A 36 -8.01 1.68 -0.45
N VAL A 37 -8.11 2.59 0.52
CA VAL A 37 -8.76 3.90 0.33
C VAL A 37 -7.84 5.00 0.83
N MET A 38 -7.56 5.98 -0.03
CA MET A 38 -6.90 7.24 0.33
C MET A 38 -7.93 8.36 0.30
N ILE A 39 -8.15 9.01 1.45
CA ILE A 39 -9.01 10.19 1.57
C ILE A 39 -8.13 11.39 1.93
N ALA A 40 -7.82 12.23 0.95
CA ALA A 40 -6.96 13.40 1.15
C ALA A 40 -7.04 14.37 -0.03
N ARG A 41 -6.70 15.64 0.22
CA ARG A 41 -6.49 16.63 -0.84
C ARG A 41 -5.26 16.25 -1.69
N PHE A 42 -5.37 16.34 -3.01
CA PHE A 42 -4.31 16.12 -3.98
C PHE A 42 -3.35 17.31 -4.03
N ALA A 43 -2.51 17.41 -3.00
CA ALA A 43 -1.53 18.47 -2.83
C ALA A 43 -0.39 18.03 -1.88
N TYR A 44 0.68 18.81 -1.82
CA TYR A 44 1.64 18.74 -0.73
C TYR A 44 0.93 18.94 0.63
N PRO A 45 1.28 18.22 1.70
CA PRO A 45 2.39 17.27 1.84
C PRO A 45 2.02 15.80 1.59
N LYS A 46 0.85 15.52 0.98
CA LYS A 46 0.33 14.15 0.84
C LYS A 46 0.98 13.35 -0.27
N LEU A 47 1.62 14.04 -1.22
CA LEU A 47 2.44 13.45 -2.29
C LEU A 47 1.75 12.23 -2.96
N PRO A 48 0.50 12.36 -3.44
CA PRO A 48 -0.28 11.23 -3.95
C PRO A 48 0.38 10.50 -5.14
N GLN A 49 1.20 11.17 -5.94
CA GLN A 49 1.98 10.56 -7.02
C GLN A 49 2.94 9.47 -6.51
N ASN A 50 3.52 9.64 -5.32
CA ASN A 50 4.40 8.64 -4.73
C ASN A 50 3.63 7.37 -4.36
N LEU A 51 2.36 7.51 -3.97
CA LEU A 51 1.50 6.36 -3.72
C LEU A 51 1.17 5.63 -5.02
N ILE A 52 0.90 6.36 -6.11
CA ILE A 52 0.67 5.76 -7.43
C ILE A 52 1.89 4.97 -7.91
N ALA A 53 3.09 5.55 -7.78
CA ALA A 53 4.34 4.84 -8.09
C ALA A 53 4.53 3.57 -7.23
N ALA A 54 4.11 3.59 -5.96
CA ALA A 54 4.14 2.40 -5.12
C ALA A 54 3.13 1.32 -5.56
N ILE A 55 1.98 1.72 -6.10
CA ILE A 55 0.98 0.80 -6.67
C ILE A 55 1.52 0.11 -7.93
N GLU A 56 2.22 0.86 -8.79
CA GLU A 56 2.90 0.29 -9.96
C GLU A 56 3.90 -0.81 -9.55
N ILE A 57 4.75 -0.53 -8.57
CA ILE A 57 5.70 -1.50 -8.03
C ILE A 57 4.97 -2.72 -7.45
N LEU A 58 3.89 -2.50 -6.69
CA LEU A 58 3.10 -3.58 -6.10
C LEU A 58 2.54 -4.52 -7.18
N LYS A 59 2.04 -3.97 -8.29
CA LYS A 59 1.48 -4.72 -9.42
C LYS A 59 2.51 -5.64 -10.08
N LEU A 60 3.77 -5.24 -10.12
CA LEU A 60 4.86 -6.07 -10.67
C LEU A 60 5.21 -7.27 -9.79
N HIS A 61 4.93 -7.20 -8.49
CA HIS A 61 5.37 -8.20 -7.51
C HIS A 61 4.24 -9.09 -6.95
N ASN A 62 2.98 -8.72 -7.11
CA ASN A 62 1.83 -9.46 -6.59
C ASN A 62 0.88 -9.91 -7.69
N SER A 63 0.56 -11.20 -7.72
CA SER A 63 -0.53 -11.77 -8.52
C SER A 63 -1.91 -11.56 -7.88
N ASN A 64 -1.97 -11.13 -6.61
CA ASN A 64 -3.21 -10.76 -5.96
C ASN A 64 -3.67 -9.39 -6.43
N HIS A 65 -4.87 -9.34 -6.98
CA HIS A 65 -5.47 -8.10 -7.44
C HIS A 65 -5.77 -7.23 -6.20
N ALA A 66 -5.14 -6.06 -6.10
CA ALA A 66 -5.48 -5.03 -5.12
C ALA A 66 -6.24 -3.91 -5.85
N HIS A 67 -7.12 -3.19 -5.16
CA HIS A 67 -7.82 -2.03 -5.69
C HIS A 67 -7.62 -0.84 -4.78
N PHE A 68 -7.37 0.33 -5.37
CA PHE A 68 -7.10 1.56 -4.67
C PHE A 68 -8.15 2.62 -5.05
N THR A 69 -8.85 3.13 -4.07
CA THR A 69 -9.81 4.23 -4.27
C THR A 69 -9.23 5.51 -3.69
N PHE A 70 -9.13 6.55 -4.52
CA PHE A 70 -8.70 7.87 -4.10
C PHE A 70 -9.90 8.83 -4.07
N ILE A 71 -10.07 9.50 -2.95
CA ILE A 71 -11.16 10.43 -2.67
C ILE A 71 -10.54 11.78 -2.27
N GLY A 72 -10.93 12.83 -2.98
CA GLY A 72 -10.40 14.17 -2.79
C GLY A 72 -10.34 15.00 -4.06
N ASP A 73 -10.17 16.30 -3.89
CA ASP A 73 -9.83 17.26 -4.94
C ASP A 73 -8.41 17.79 -4.74
N GLY A 74 -7.88 18.55 -5.70
CA GLY A 74 -6.65 19.31 -5.48
C GLY A 74 -5.92 19.64 -6.77
N PRO A 75 -4.91 20.54 -6.68
CA PRO A 75 -4.16 21.00 -7.83
C PRO A 75 -3.45 19.88 -8.58
N THR A 76 -3.05 18.79 -7.90
CA THR A 76 -2.33 17.68 -8.55
C THR A 76 -3.22 16.50 -8.94
N LEU A 77 -4.55 16.64 -8.86
CA LEU A 77 -5.48 15.56 -9.19
C LEU A 77 -5.32 15.11 -10.65
N ASN A 78 -5.26 16.07 -11.58
CA ASN A 78 -5.11 15.77 -13.00
C ASN A 78 -3.80 15.02 -13.29
N ASP A 79 -2.70 15.43 -12.65
CA ASP A 79 -1.41 14.77 -12.81
C ASP A 79 -1.45 13.32 -12.30
N CYS A 80 -2.11 13.08 -11.16
CA CYS A 80 -2.34 11.73 -10.64
C CYS A 80 -3.18 10.86 -11.59
N GLN A 81 -4.25 11.42 -12.16
CA GLN A 81 -5.08 10.71 -13.14
C GLN A 81 -4.30 10.36 -14.40
N GLN A 82 -3.47 11.29 -14.89
CA GLN A 82 -2.59 11.06 -16.04
C GLN A 82 -1.54 9.99 -15.75
N GLN A 83 -0.92 10.01 -14.57
CA GLN A 83 0.05 9.00 -14.15
C GLN A 83 -0.59 7.61 -14.10
N VAL A 84 -1.79 7.46 -13.55
CA VAL A 84 -2.52 6.17 -13.52
C VAL A 84 -2.73 5.60 -14.92
N VAL A 85 -3.01 6.44 -15.91
CA VAL A 85 -3.16 6.00 -17.32
C VAL A 85 -1.80 5.65 -17.92
N GLN A 86 -0.76 6.45 -17.67
CA GLN A 86 0.59 6.20 -18.18
C GLN A 86 1.18 4.89 -17.64
N ASP A 87 0.91 4.57 -16.37
CA ASP A 87 1.41 3.39 -15.67
C ASP A 87 0.51 2.15 -15.89
N GLY A 88 -0.58 2.29 -16.67
CA GLY A 88 -1.50 1.19 -16.99
C GLY A 88 -2.25 0.65 -15.77
N LEU A 89 -2.64 1.52 -14.83
CA LEU A 89 -3.25 1.20 -13.54
C LEU A 89 -4.78 1.45 -13.49
N GLU A 90 -5.43 1.70 -14.63
CA GLU A 90 -6.84 2.13 -14.69
C GLU A 90 -7.81 1.07 -14.14
N ASN A 91 -7.41 -0.21 -14.16
CA ASN A 91 -8.21 -1.32 -13.61
C ASN A 91 -7.99 -1.52 -12.10
N ASP A 92 -6.97 -0.88 -11.55
CA ASP A 92 -6.51 -1.05 -10.18
C ASP A 92 -6.78 0.20 -9.32
N VAL A 93 -7.02 1.36 -9.96
CA VAL A 93 -7.21 2.65 -9.31
C VAL A 93 -8.53 3.31 -9.72
N THR A 94 -9.26 3.88 -8.77
CA THR A 94 -10.47 4.67 -9.01
C THR A 94 -10.40 6.01 -8.29
N PHE A 95 -10.82 7.08 -8.97
CA PHE A 95 -10.95 8.42 -8.39
C PHE A 95 -12.43 8.75 -8.22
N LEU A 96 -12.86 9.10 -7.00
CA LEU A 96 -14.27 9.45 -6.71
C LEU A 96 -14.52 10.96 -6.59
N GLY A 97 -13.47 11.80 -6.75
CA GLY A 97 -13.57 13.24 -6.50
C GLY A 97 -13.80 13.56 -5.02
N ASN A 98 -14.17 14.81 -4.70
CA ASN A 98 -14.68 15.11 -3.36
C ASN A 98 -16.09 14.50 -3.24
N GLY A 99 -16.29 13.71 -2.19
CA GLY A 99 -17.63 13.38 -1.72
C GLY A 99 -18.41 14.67 -1.47
N ILE A 100 -19.66 14.66 -1.93
CA ILE A 100 -20.70 15.67 -1.77
C ILE A 100 -20.65 16.37 -0.41
#